data_AF-A0A1S1FH77-F1
#
_entry.id   AF-A0A1S1FH77-F1
#
_cell.length_a   1.000
_cell.length_b   1.000
_cell.length_c   1.000
_cell.angle_alpha   90.00
_cell.angle_beta   90.00
_cell.angle_gamma   90.00
#
_symmetry.space_group_name_H-M   'P 1'
#
loop_
_entity.id
_entity.type
_entity.pdbx_description
1 polymer ?
#
loop_
_entity_poly.entity_id
_entity_poly.type
_entity_poly.pdbx_seq_one_letter_code
_entity_poly.pdbx_strand_id
1 'polypeptide(L)'
;MKNELLESVTDVTQEDILIQVLENQKQLKQQQKSLESDVDYLKNEQPVNPSVCLDLERIRKKKVIDILGGKDSPAYRDSHFARSVFAQAAKDFKDHFRIPRYDLLKRKDELNAYEYWRNWEPNTNTKICIKTKNKQLELFGGLL
;
A
#
# COMPACT_ATOMS: atom_id res chain seq x y z
N MET A 1 -80.23 -3.10 6.40
CA MET A 1 -78.77 -3.03 6.65
C MET A 1 -78.08 -4.06 5.75
N LYS A 2 -77.59 -3.64 4.59
CA LYS A 2 -76.56 -4.38 3.85
C LYS A 2 -75.42 -3.39 3.72
N ASN A 3 -74.41 -3.59 4.55
CA ASN A 3 -73.27 -2.70 4.68
C ASN A 3 -72.50 -2.62 3.36
N GLU A 4 -72.30 -1.37 2.97
CA GLU A 4 -71.19 -0.89 2.16
C GLU A 4 -69.88 -1.56 2.60
N LEU A 5 -69.33 -2.39 1.74
CA LEU A 5 -67.89 -2.62 1.64
C LEU A 5 -67.56 -2.55 0.15
N LEU A 6 -67.52 -1.32 -0.37
CA LEU A 6 -66.79 -1.01 -1.59
C LEU A 6 -65.32 -1.23 -1.26
N GLU A 7 -64.83 -2.45 -1.49
CA GLU A 7 -63.39 -2.66 -1.72
C GLU A 7 -63.04 -1.84 -2.96
N SER A 8 -62.42 -0.67 -2.76
CA SER A 8 -61.80 0.07 -3.84
C SER A 8 -60.59 -0.74 -4.29
N VAL A 9 -60.82 -1.72 -5.17
CA VAL A 9 -59.78 -2.34 -5.99
C VAL A 9 -59.24 -1.19 -6.84
N THR A 10 -58.09 -0.64 -6.45
CA THR A 10 -57.37 0.32 -7.27
C THR A 10 -56.94 -0.42 -8.54
N ASP A 11 -57.61 -0.16 -9.65
CA ASP A 11 -57.26 -0.69 -10.96
C ASP A 11 -55.90 -0.10 -11.36
N VAL A 12 -54.83 -0.85 -11.07
CA VAL A 12 -53.46 -0.44 -11.41
C VAL A 12 -53.35 -0.47 -12.92
N THR A 13 -53.21 0.69 -13.54
CA THR A 13 -53.20 0.82 -14.98
C THR A 13 -51.89 0.31 -15.58
N GLN A 14 -51.88 0.02 -16.89
CA GLN A 14 -50.64 -0.32 -17.60
C GLN A 14 -49.60 0.80 -17.49
N GLU A 15 -50.04 2.05 -17.38
CA GLU A 15 -49.19 3.23 -17.19
C GLU A 15 -48.52 3.22 -15.81
N ASP A 16 -49.27 2.89 -14.75
CA ASP A 16 -48.73 2.77 -13.39
C ASP A 16 -47.64 1.69 -13.31
N ILE A 17 -47.85 0.54 -13.97
CA ILE A 17 -46.86 -0.54 -14.06
C ILE A 17 -45.61 -0.06 -14.78
N LEU A 18 -45.76 0.64 -15.92
CA LEU A 18 -44.63 1.15 -16.69
C LEU A 18 -43.82 2.17 -15.89
N ILE A 19 -44.48 3.09 -15.19
CA ILE A 19 -43.84 4.06 -14.30
C ILE A 19 -43.04 3.32 -13.22
N GLN A 20 -43.64 2.34 -12.55
CA GLN A 20 -42.97 1.56 -11.52
C GLN A 20 -41.74 0.79 -12.06
N VAL A 21 -41.83 0.22 -13.26
CA VAL A 21 -40.70 -0.47 -13.92
C VAL A 21 -39.56 0.51 -14.21
N LEU A 22 -39.86 1.69 -14.76
CA LEU A 22 -38.85 2.71 -15.07
C LEU A 22 -38.19 3.27 -13.81
N GLU A 23 -38.95 3.49 -12.74
CA GLU A 23 -38.42 3.91 -11.44
C GLU A 23 -37.49 2.85 -10.84
N ASN A 24 -37.89 1.57 -10.87
CA ASN A 24 -37.06 0.46 -10.44
C ASN A 24 -35.78 0.35 -11.28
N GLN A 25 -35.86 0.49 -12.61
CA GLN A 25 -34.68 0.49 -13.49
C GLN A 25 -33.73 1.65 -13.17
N LYS A 26 -34.28 2.83 -12.91
CA LYS A 26 -33.49 4.00 -12.50
C LYS A 26 -32.77 3.74 -11.18
N GLN A 27 -33.45 3.16 -10.20
CA GLN A 27 -32.86 2.83 -8.90
C GLN A 27 -31.78 1.74 -9.02
N LEU A 28 -32.01 0.69 -9.81
CA LEU A 28 -31.02 -0.36 -10.08
C LEU A 28 -29.75 0.21 -10.73
N LYS A 29 -29.88 1.12 -11.71
CA LYS A 29 -28.71 1.79 -12.32
C LYS A 29 -27.92 2.62 -11.31
N GLN A 30 -28.58 3.25 -10.34
CA GLN A 30 -27.90 4.00 -9.28
C GLN A 30 -27.13 3.05 -8.34
N GLN A 31 -27.75 1.95 -7.93
CA GLN A 31 -27.10 0.93 -7.10
C GLN A 31 -25.90 0.29 -7.80
N GLN A 32 -26.01 0.00 -9.11
CA GLN A 32 -24.90 -0.54 -9.89
C GLN A 32 -23.69 0.39 -9.88
N LYS A 33 -23.88 1.70 -10.07
CA LYS A 33 -22.76 2.67 -10.01
C LYS A 33 -22.08 2.70 -8.64
N SER A 34 -22.86 2.62 -7.56
CA SER A 34 -22.30 2.51 -6.21
C SER A 34 -21.45 1.26 -6.07
N LEU A 35 -21.97 0.11 -6.53
CA LEU A 35 -21.27 -1.17 -6.44
C LEU A 35 -19.97 -1.16 -7.26
N GLU A 36 -19.96 -0.56 -8.44
CA GLU A 36 -18.75 -0.38 -9.26
C GLU A 36 -17.68 0.42 -8.51
N SER A 37 -18.07 1.51 -7.85
CA SER A 37 -17.17 2.31 -7.00
C SER A 37 -16.62 1.52 -5.82
N ASP A 38 -17.48 0.75 -5.14
CA ASP A 38 -17.05 -0.06 -3.99
C ASP A 38 -16.08 -1.17 -4.41
N VAL A 39 -16.34 -1.81 -5.56
CA VAL A 39 -15.46 -2.83 -6.13
C VAL A 39 -14.11 -2.24 -6.51
N ASP A 40 -14.08 -1.05 -7.12
CA ASP A 40 -12.84 -0.36 -7.44
C ASP A 40 -12.03 -0.06 -6.18
N TYR A 41 -12.68 0.51 -5.16
CA TYR A 41 -12.06 0.79 -3.87
C TYR A 41 -11.48 -0.48 -3.22
N LEU A 42 -12.23 -1.58 -3.21
CA LEU A 42 -11.81 -2.86 -2.65
C LEU A 42 -10.60 -3.49 -3.36
N LYS A 43 -10.54 -3.32 -4.68
CA LYS A 43 -9.45 -3.89 -5.50
C LYS A 43 -8.18 -3.04 -5.44
N ASN A 44 -8.33 -1.72 -5.47
CA ASN A 44 -7.23 -0.82 -5.79
C ASN A 44 -6.79 0.06 -4.63
N GLU A 45 -7.72 0.55 -3.83
CA GLU A 45 -7.47 1.62 -2.85
C GLU A 45 -7.36 1.10 -1.41
N GLN A 46 -7.83 -0.13 -1.15
CA GLN A 46 -7.65 -0.79 0.13
C GLN A 46 -6.16 -0.93 0.49
N PRO A 47 -5.83 -0.79 1.78
CA PRO A 47 -4.51 -1.15 2.27
C PRO A 47 -4.16 -2.62 1.97
N VAL A 48 -2.87 -2.89 1.75
CA VAL A 48 -2.34 -4.26 1.65
C VAL A 48 -2.57 -5.03 2.95
N ASN A 49 -2.56 -6.35 2.85
CA ASN A 49 -2.64 -7.21 4.03
C ASN A 49 -1.43 -6.97 4.96
N PRO A 50 -1.59 -6.99 6.30
CA PRO A 50 -0.48 -6.82 7.24
C PRO A 50 0.70 -7.78 7.03
N SER A 51 0.47 -9.00 6.53
CA SER A 51 1.54 -9.94 6.18
C SER A 51 2.50 -9.40 5.11
N VAL A 52 1.97 -8.72 4.08
CA VAL A 52 2.76 -8.05 3.04
C VAL A 52 3.62 -6.95 3.66
N CYS A 53 3.08 -6.17 4.60
CA CYS A 53 3.85 -5.14 5.31
C CYS A 53 5.04 -5.74 6.09
N LEU A 54 4.82 -6.86 6.80
CA LEU A 54 5.88 -7.57 7.52
C LEU A 54 6.96 -8.09 6.57
N ASP A 55 6.56 -8.62 5.42
CA ASP A 55 7.48 -9.11 4.40
C ASP A 55 8.30 -8.00 3.76
N LEU A 56 7.68 -6.87 3.41
CA LEU A 56 8.37 -5.69 2.90
C LEU A 56 9.35 -5.13 3.94
N GLU A 57 8.98 -5.13 5.23
CA GLU A 57 9.89 -4.72 6.30
C GLU A 57 11.12 -5.63 6.37
N ARG A 58 10.92 -6.95 6.29
CA ARG A 58 12.01 -7.94 6.27
C ARG A 58 12.93 -7.74 5.07
N ILE A 59 12.36 -7.55 3.88
CA ILE A 59 13.11 -7.29 2.65
C ILE A 59 13.92 -6.00 2.76
N ARG A 60 13.30 -4.89 3.23
CA ARG A 60 13.99 -3.64 3.50
C ARG A 60 15.18 -3.85 4.41
N LYS A 61 14.97 -4.51 5.56
CA LYS A 61 16.04 -4.71 6.55
C LYS A 61 17.22 -5.46 5.95
N LYS A 62 16.94 -6.54 5.22
CA LYS A 62 17.95 -7.32 4.52
C LYS A 62 18.70 -6.46 3.49
N LYS A 63 17.97 -5.75 2.61
CA LYS A 63 18.54 -4.90 1.57
C LYS A 63 19.49 -3.84 2.14
N VAL A 64 19.10 -3.18 3.24
CA VAL A 64 19.94 -2.18 3.91
C VAL A 64 21.21 -2.82 4.50
N ILE A 65 21.09 -3.98 5.15
CA ILE A 65 22.25 -4.73 5.68
C ILE A 65 23.22 -5.10 4.55
N ASP A 66 22.70 -5.62 3.44
CA ASP A 66 23.51 -6.02 2.28
C ASP A 66 24.24 -4.81 1.68
N ILE A 67 23.57 -3.66 1.57
CA ILE A 67 24.17 -2.39 1.10
C ILE A 67 25.27 -1.89 2.04
N LEU A 68 25.10 -2.05 3.35
CA LEU A 68 26.13 -1.70 4.34
C LEU A 68 27.34 -2.65 4.26
N GLY A 69 27.24 -3.79 3.57
CA GLY A 69 28.29 -4.81 3.44
C GLY A 69 28.13 -6.00 4.40
N GLY A 70 26.95 -6.20 4.97
CA GLY A 70 26.67 -7.28 5.92
C GLY A 70 26.74 -6.86 7.39
N LYS A 71 26.35 -7.77 8.31
CA LYS A 71 26.30 -7.49 9.75
C LYS A 71 27.67 -7.28 10.39
N ASP A 72 28.72 -7.83 9.78
CA ASP A 72 30.09 -7.71 10.27
C ASP A 72 30.84 -6.52 9.67
N SER A 73 30.22 -5.77 8.75
CA SER A 73 30.88 -4.67 8.09
C SER A 73 31.15 -3.50 9.06
N PRO A 74 32.26 -2.78 8.87
CA PRO A 74 32.52 -1.53 9.58
C PRO A 74 31.37 -0.53 9.51
N ALA A 75 30.77 -0.37 8.32
CA ALA A 75 29.65 0.54 8.13
C ALA A 75 28.39 0.12 8.92
N TYR A 76 28.13 -1.18 9.07
CA TYR A 76 27.01 -1.66 9.88
C TYR A 76 27.29 -1.53 11.38
N ARG A 77 28.53 -1.78 11.82
CA ARG A 77 28.93 -1.69 13.24
C ARG A 77 28.86 -0.27 13.80
N ASP A 78 29.00 0.75 12.94
CA ASP A 78 28.68 2.13 13.31
C ASP A 78 27.16 2.30 13.47
N SER A 79 26.68 2.14 14.71
CA SER A 79 25.24 2.16 15.05
C SER A 79 24.54 3.46 14.63
N HIS A 80 25.21 4.62 14.78
CA HIS A 80 24.61 5.89 14.41
C HIS A 80 24.46 6.00 12.89
N PHE A 81 25.50 5.63 12.16
CA PHE A 81 25.48 5.64 10.70
C PHE A 81 24.50 4.60 10.14
N ALA A 82 24.55 3.35 10.58
CA ALA A 82 23.64 2.30 10.14
C ALA A 82 22.17 2.73 10.36
N ARG A 83 21.84 3.28 11.55
CA ARG A 83 20.50 3.80 11.86
C ARG A 83 20.06 4.89 10.89
N SER A 84 20.95 5.79 10.48
CA SER A 84 20.61 6.83 9.51
C SER A 84 20.32 6.25 8.12
N VAL A 85 21.02 5.19 7.69
CA VAL A 85 20.73 4.48 6.43
C VAL A 85 19.37 3.76 6.49
N PHE A 86 19.05 3.09 7.61
CA PHE A 86 17.71 2.52 7.81
C PHE A 86 16.61 3.59 7.79
N ALA A 87 16.84 4.74 8.43
CA ALA A 87 15.89 5.85 8.44
C ALA A 87 15.71 6.45 7.04
N GLN A 88 16.79 6.59 6.27
CA GLN A 88 16.75 7.01 4.87
C GLN A 88 15.90 6.05 4.04
N ALA A 89 16.21 4.75 4.07
CA ALA A 89 15.42 3.75 3.37
C ALA A 89 13.93 3.85 3.75
N ALA A 90 13.67 4.02 5.05
CA ALA A 90 12.31 4.08 5.54
C ALA A 90 11.54 5.30 5.04
N LYS A 91 12.22 6.44 4.93
CA LYS A 91 11.68 7.70 4.41
C LYS A 91 11.47 7.61 2.90
N ASP A 92 12.47 7.17 2.14
CA ASP A 92 12.42 7.13 0.69
C ASP A 92 11.25 6.26 0.19
N PHE A 93 10.96 5.14 0.86
CA PHE A 93 9.81 4.29 0.54
C PHE A 93 8.49 5.02 0.74
N LYS A 94 8.33 5.67 1.89
CA LYS A 94 7.12 6.44 2.22
C LYS A 94 6.90 7.60 1.26
N ASP A 95 7.97 8.30 0.91
CA ASP A 95 7.94 9.42 -0.04
C ASP A 95 7.57 8.93 -1.46
N HIS A 96 8.12 7.79 -1.90
CA HIS A 96 7.83 7.20 -3.21
C HIS A 96 6.35 6.80 -3.37
N PHE A 97 5.80 6.10 -2.37
CA PHE A 97 4.40 5.66 -2.39
C PHE A 97 3.42 6.72 -1.86
N ARG A 98 3.91 7.86 -1.40
CA ARG A 98 3.13 8.95 -0.79
C ARG A 98 2.26 8.47 0.38
N ILE A 99 2.83 7.63 1.24
CA ILE A 99 2.15 7.08 2.41
C ILE A 99 2.83 7.53 3.70
N PRO A 100 2.07 7.89 4.75
CA PRO A 100 2.67 8.29 6.03
C PRO A 100 3.20 7.09 6.81
N ARG A 101 2.69 5.89 6.52
CA ARG A 101 3.00 4.62 7.20
C ARG A 101 2.91 3.44 6.22
N TYR A 102 3.62 2.36 6.53
CA TYR A 102 3.71 1.16 5.69
C TYR A 102 2.40 0.37 5.58
N ASP A 103 1.60 0.40 6.64
CA ASP A 103 0.29 -0.25 6.71
C ASP A 103 -0.75 0.40 5.80
N LEU A 104 -0.45 1.57 5.22
CA LEU A 104 -1.32 2.30 4.30
C LEU A 104 -0.89 2.15 2.83
N LEU A 105 0.06 1.26 2.53
CA LEU A 105 0.38 0.91 1.16
C LEU A 105 -0.87 0.34 0.48
N LYS A 106 -1.23 0.86 -0.70
CA LYS A 106 -2.42 0.41 -1.43
C LYS A 106 -2.18 -0.93 -2.09
N ARG A 107 -3.23 -1.75 -2.18
CA ARG A 107 -3.17 -3.09 -2.78
C ARG A 107 -2.66 -3.10 -4.21
N LYS A 108 -3.04 -2.11 -5.01
CA LYS A 108 -2.55 -1.97 -6.40
C LYS A 108 -1.03 -1.77 -6.51
N ASP A 109 -0.39 -1.26 -5.44
CA ASP A 109 1.02 -0.93 -5.41
C ASP A 109 1.89 -2.05 -4.80
N GLU A 110 1.29 -3.18 -4.43
CA GLU A 110 1.98 -4.29 -3.78
C GLU A 110 3.20 -4.79 -4.58
N LEU A 111 2.99 -5.12 -5.87
CA LEU A 111 4.08 -5.59 -6.73
C LEU A 111 5.17 -4.51 -6.91
N ASN A 112 4.77 -3.26 -7.07
CA ASN A 112 5.68 -2.13 -7.21
C ASN A 112 6.52 -1.93 -5.94
N ALA A 113 5.98 -2.19 -4.75
CA ALA A 113 6.72 -2.12 -3.50
C ALA A 113 7.81 -3.20 -3.40
N TYR A 114 7.56 -4.40 -3.92
CA TYR A 114 8.61 -5.44 -4.02
C TYR A 114 9.69 -5.05 -5.04
N GLU A 115 9.32 -4.52 -6.19
CA GLU A 115 10.28 -4.04 -7.19
C GLU A 115 11.09 -2.84 -6.69
N TYR A 116 10.46 -1.93 -5.95
CA TYR A 116 11.12 -0.81 -5.30
C TYR A 116 12.27 -1.29 -4.42
N TRP A 117 12.04 -2.26 -3.53
CA TRP A 117 13.10 -2.75 -2.65
C TRP A 117 14.20 -3.53 -3.36
N ARG A 118 13.90 -4.21 -4.49
CA ARG A 118 14.93 -4.84 -5.32
C ARG A 118 15.91 -3.80 -5.86
N ASN A 119 15.39 -2.67 -6.29
CA ASN A 119 16.16 -1.63 -6.98
C ASN A 119 16.60 -0.47 -6.08
N TRP A 120 16.14 -0.42 -4.82
CA TRP A 120 16.48 0.68 -3.93
C TRP A 120 17.98 0.77 -3.69
N GLU A 121 18.49 1.99 -3.77
CA GLU A 121 19.84 2.38 -3.37
C GLU A 121 19.78 3.66 -2.54
N PRO A 122 20.68 3.84 -1.56
CA PRO A 122 20.76 5.07 -0.82
C PRO A 122 21.35 6.19 -1.70
N ASN A 123 21.20 7.43 -1.24
CA ASN A 123 21.75 8.59 -1.94
C ASN A 123 23.28 8.51 -2.10
N THR A 124 23.81 9.32 -3.02
CA THR A 124 25.23 9.33 -3.38
C THR A 124 26.15 9.56 -2.17
N ASN A 125 25.79 10.47 -1.26
CA ASN A 125 26.61 10.78 -0.08
C ASN A 125 26.68 9.59 0.88
N THR A 126 25.54 8.92 1.12
CA THR A 126 25.47 7.68 1.90
C THR A 126 26.32 6.58 1.25
N LYS A 127 26.25 6.41 -0.08
CA LYS A 127 27.09 5.43 -0.81
C LYS A 127 28.58 5.70 -0.63
N ILE A 128 29.01 6.96 -0.73
CA ILE A 128 30.41 7.35 -0.49
C ILE A 128 30.82 7.03 0.95
N CYS A 129 30.00 7.38 1.93
CA CYS A 129 30.29 7.13 3.34
C CYS A 129 30.42 5.63 3.66
N ILE A 130 29.54 4.79 3.11
CA ILE A 130 29.64 3.32 3.22
C ILE A 130 31.00 2.83 2.72
N LYS A 131 31.39 3.25 1.51
CA LYS A 131 32.67 2.86 0.91
C LYS A 131 33.86 3.28 1.77
N THR A 132 33.85 4.51 2.28
CA THR A 132 34.92 5.02 3.15
C THR A 132 35.03 4.22 4.44
N LYS A 133 33.91 3.99 5.14
CA LYS A 133 33.89 3.24 6.41
C LYS A 133 34.37 1.81 6.25
N ASN A 134 33.90 1.13 5.21
CA ASN A 134 34.30 -0.26 4.97
C ASN A 134 35.79 -0.38 4.59
N LYS A 135 36.34 0.58 3.84
CA LYS A 135 37.79 0.62 3.52
C LYS A 135 38.67 0.98 4.71
N GLN A 136 38.22 1.87 5.60
CA GLN A 136 39.05 2.40 6.68
C GLN A 136 39.51 1.31 7.66
N LEU A 137 38.69 0.29 7.92
CA LEU A 137 39.01 -0.77 8.88
C LEU A 137 39.74 -1.98 8.27
N GLU A 138 39.68 -2.20 6.96
CA GLU A 138 40.54 -3.19 6.28
C GLU A 138 42.04 -2.84 6.44
N LEU A 139 42.37 -1.55 6.50
CA LEU A 139 43.76 -1.08 6.64
C LEU A 139 44.33 -1.25 8.05
N PHE A 140 43.50 -1.21 9.10
CA PHE A 140 43.94 -1.39 10.49
C PHE A 140 43.96 -2.86 10.93
N GLY A 141 43.24 -3.76 10.25
CA GLY A 141 43.20 -5.19 10.55
C GLY A 141 44.37 -6.02 10.00
N GLY A 142 45.21 -5.45 9.13
CA GLY A 142 46.40 -6.11 8.55
C GLY A 142 47.73 -5.80 9.26
N LEU A 143 47.68 -5.19 10.44
CA LEU A 143 48.85 -4.71 11.21
C LEU A 143 49.02 -5.38 12.58
N LEU A 144 48.38 -6.54 12.80
CA LEU A 144 48.55 -7.42 13.95
C LEU A 144 48.82 -8.85 13.47
#